data_AF-A0A918A326-F1
#
_entry.id   AF-A0A918A326-F1
#
_cell.length_a   1.000
_cell.length_b   1.000
_cell.length_c   1.000
_cell.angle_alpha   90.00
_cell.angle_beta   90.00
_cell.angle_gamma   90.00
#
_symmetry.space_group_name_H-M   'P 1'
#
loop_
_entity.id
_entity.type
_entity.pdbx_description
1 polymer ?
#
loop_
_entity_poly.entity_id
_entity_poly.type
_entity_poly.pdbx_seq_one_letter_code
_entity_poly.pdbx_strand_id
1 'polypeptide(L)'
;MKVIRTAVLAAAAALAMIVAALVVPPAQAHGVTMFPGSRTFLCWQDGLRDNGQIDPYNPACAAALAQSGATPLYNWFAVLRSDGAGRTSGFIPDGQLCSGGTSGPYDFTAYNAVRSDWPLTHLTSGANIQIRHSNWAAHPGSFVYYVTKNGWNPNAPLKWSDLESFGSAANPPQSGGVGGLNYYYWNVQLPSGKTGRHMIYIHWIRSDSNENFYSCSDVVFDGGNGEVTGVGPGGSTPDPDPDPTVTPTPTGACAATFRAIDNNWPGHFQGEVTVRNTGTGTLNGWTVRWNYTGGQGFEGSPWNATLTGQPPSVAAKNVAHNGQLAPNASTTFGFNATGTAPSPVPALTCTSP
;
A
#
# COMPACT_ATOMS: atom_id res chain seq x y z
N MET A 1 81.75 -8.91 -32.34
CA MET A 1 81.19 -7.55 -32.10
C MET A 1 79.68 -7.65 -32.03
N LYS A 2 79.09 -6.90 -31.10
CA LYS A 2 77.69 -6.93 -30.64
C LYS A 2 76.67 -6.77 -31.77
N VAL A 3 75.66 -7.66 -31.84
CA VAL A 3 74.40 -7.35 -32.51
C VAL A 3 73.25 -7.69 -31.56
N ILE A 4 72.57 -6.59 -31.23
CA ILE A 4 71.39 -6.33 -30.41
C ILE A 4 70.36 -7.49 -30.36
N ARG A 5 70.14 -8.02 -29.16
CA ARG A 5 68.95 -8.78 -28.77
C ARG A 5 68.00 -7.83 -28.05
N THR A 6 66.84 -7.51 -28.63
CA THR A 6 65.54 -7.34 -27.93
C THR A 6 64.48 -6.84 -28.91
N ALA A 7 63.24 -7.22 -28.62
CA ALA A 7 61.98 -6.81 -29.27
C ALA A 7 61.70 -7.45 -30.63
N VAL A 8 60.96 -8.57 -30.61
CA VAL A 8 59.65 -8.76 -31.24
C VAL A 8 59.26 -10.21 -30.94
N LEU A 9 58.57 -10.44 -29.83
CA LEU A 9 57.83 -11.69 -29.52
C LEU A 9 56.96 -11.44 -28.28
N ALA A 10 56.05 -10.46 -28.37
CA ALA A 10 55.03 -10.23 -27.34
C ALA A 10 53.81 -9.50 -27.93
N ALA A 11 53.33 -9.91 -29.10
CA ALA A 11 52.18 -9.27 -29.75
C ALA A 11 51.19 -10.26 -30.39
N ALA A 12 51.13 -11.51 -29.91
CA ALA A 12 50.18 -12.51 -30.41
C ALA A 12 49.51 -13.37 -29.33
N ALA A 13 49.56 -12.95 -28.05
CA ALA A 13 48.89 -13.65 -26.94
C ALA A 13 48.10 -12.71 -26.02
N ALA A 14 47.74 -11.51 -26.50
CA ALA A 14 46.96 -10.53 -25.74
C ALA A 14 45.79 -9.96 -26.57
N LEU A 15 45.22 -10.76 -27.48
CA LEU A 15 44.01 -10.38 -28.23
C LEU A 15 42.92 -11.46 -28.15
N ALA A 16 42.84 -12.14 -27.02
CA ALA A 16 41.57 -12.72 -26.54
C ALA A 16 41.04 -11.82 -25.41
N MET A 17 40.94 -10.52 -25.70
CA MET A 17 40.18 -9.60 -24.84
C MET A 17 38.73 -10.00 -24.95
N ILE A 18 38.26 -10.67 -23.90
CA ILE A 18 36.87 -10.94 -23.58
C ILE A 18 36.09 -9.63 -23.74
N VAL A 19 35.44 -9.45 -24.89
CA VAL A 19 34.27 -8.57 -24.98
C VAL A 19 33.11 -9.39 -24.45
N ALA A 20 33.11 -9.62 -23.14
CA ALA A 20 31.86 -9.81 -22.44
C ALA A 20 31.20 -8.43 -22.51
N ALA A 21 30.36 -8.22 -23.52
CA ALA A 21 29.41 -7.14 -23.49
C ALA A 21 28.68 -7.29 -22.14
N LEU A 22 29.00 -6.40 -21.20
CA LEU A 22 28.15 -6.16 -20.05
C LEU A 22 26.83 -5.69 -20.63
N VAL A 23 25.94 -6.62 -20.95
CA VAL A 23 24.53 -6.35 -21.12
C VAL A 23 24.08 -5.97 -19.72
N VAL A 24 24.23 -4.69 -19.39
CA VAL A 24 23.59 -4.12 -18.22
C VAL A 24 22.10 -4.29 -18.50
N PRO A 25 21.37 -5.15 -17.76
CA PRO A 25 19.93 -5.21 -17.94
C PRO A 25 19.40 -3.79 -17.78
N PRO A 26 18.42 -3.36 -18.59
CA PRO A 26 17.86 -2.02 -18.46
C PRO A 26 17.50 -1.79 -16.99
N ALA A 27 17.92 -0.66 -16.43
CA ALA A 27 17.62 -0.32 -15.05
C ALA A 27 16.09 -0.27 -14.89
N GLN A 28 15.55 -1.30 -14.24
CA GLN A 28 14.12 -1.45 -14.08
C GLN A 28 13.62 -0.49 -13.01
N ALA A 29 12.60 0.28 -13.34
CA ALA A 29 11.81 0.97 -12.35
C ALA A 29 10.83 0.00 -11.70
N HIS A 30 10.36 0.32 -10.50
CA HIS A 30 9.45 -0.54 -9.76
C HIS A 30 8.67 0.29 -8.75
N GLY A 31 7.35 0.26 -8.86
CA GLY A 31 6.46 1.00 -7.98
C GLY A 31 4.99 0.79 -8.34
N VAL A 32 4.16 0.64 -7.30
CA VAL A 32 2.70 0.77 -7.36
C VAL A 32 2.23 1.57 -6.15
N THR A 33 0.97 1.98 -6.16
CA THR A 33 0.38 2.79 -5.09
C THR A 33 0.27 1.97 -3.80
N MET A 34 0.78 2.54 -2.71
CA MET A 34 0.72 2.00 -1.35
C MET A 34 -0.39 2.67 -0.52
N PHE A 35 -0.73 3.92 -0.85
CA PHE A 35 -1.91 4.61 -0.29
C PHE A 35 -2.52 5.57 -1.33
N PRO A 36 -3.82 5.43 -1.65
CA PRO A 36 -4.68 4.29 -1.33
C PRO A 36 -4.10 3.01 -1.96
N GLY A 37 -4.07 1.92 -1.20
CA GLY A 37 -3.31 0.72 -1.55
C GLY A 37 -3.81 0.07 -2.84
N SER A 38 -2.87 -0.33 -3.71
CA SER A 38 -3.21 -1.03 -4.95
C SER A 38 -3.53 -2.50 -4.71
N ARG A 39 -4.23 -3.15 -5.65
CA ARG A 39 -4.59 -4.58 -5.54
C ARG A 39 -3.38 -5.47 -5.23
N THR A 40 -2.30 -5.33 -6.00
CA THR A 40 -1.08 -6.15 -5.80
C THR A 40 -0.45 -5.90 -4.44
N PHE A 41 -0.36 -4.62 -4.02
CA PHE A 41 0.20 -4.25 -2.73
C PHE A 41 -0.65 -4.76 -1.55
N LEU A 42 -1.96 -4.52 -1.56
CA LEU A 42 -2.85 -4.96 -0.49
C LEU A 42 -2.96 -6.49 -0.42
N CYS A 43 -2.97 -7.19 -1.55
CA CYS A 43 -2.93 -8.66 -1.55
C CYS A 43 -1.60 -9.23 -1.06
N TRP A 44 -0.48 -8.53 -1.31
CA TRP A 44 0.80 -8.89 -0.72
C TRP A 44 0.78 -8.69 0.78
N GLN A 45 0.24 -7.56 1.28
CA GLN A 45 0.10 -7.31 2.72
C GLN A 45 -0.84 -8.31 3.40
N ASP A 46 -1.92 -8.70 2.73
CA ASP A 46 -2.89 -9.69 3.24
C ASP A 46 -2.30 -11.10 3.31
N GLY A 47 -1.51 -11.46 2.30
CA GLY A 47 -0.96 -12.81 2.15
C GLY A 47 0.38 -13.05 2.81
N LEU A 48 1.22 -12.03 3.01
CA LEU A 48 2.57 -12.24 3.52
C LEU A 48 2.55 -12.75 4.96
N ARG A 49 3.24 -13.87 5.17
CA ARG A 49 3.47 -14.48 6.48
C ARG A 49 4.90 -14.24 6.94
N ASP A 50 5.14 -14.41 8.25
CA ASP A 50 6.47 -14.25 8.86
C ASP A 50 7.53 -15.20 8.27
N ASN A 51 7.11 -16.36 7.74
CA ASN A 51 7.99 -17.30 7.05
C ASN A 51 8.23 -16.95 5.56
N GLY A 52 7.73 -15.81 5.09
CA GLY A 52 7.83 -15.36 3.69
C GLY A 52 6.85 -16.02 2.73
N GLN A 53 5.97 -16.91 3.20
CA GLN A 53 4.92 -17.51 2.38
C GLN A 53 3.86 -16.47 2.03
N ILE A 54 3.31 -16.59 0.82
CA ILE A 54 2.12 -15.85 0.40
C ILE A 54 0.90 -16.76 0.55
N ASP A 55 0.02 -16.40 1.47
CA ASP A 55 -1.20 -17.13 1.83
C ASP A 55 -2.32 -16.11 2.13
N PRO A 56 -3.02 -15.53 1.14
CA PRO A 56 -4.02 -14.48 1.37
C PRO A 56 -5.23 -14.97 2.18
N TYR A 57 -5.72 -14.14 3.09
CA TYR A 57 -7.02 -14.34 3.75
C TYR A 57 -8.17 -13.87 2.86
N ASN A 58 -7.96 -12.82 2.09
CA ASN A 58 -8.96 -12.20 1.23
C ASN A 58 -9.33 -13.13 0.05
N PRO A 59 -10.62 -13.37 -0.24
CA PRO A 59 -11.01 -14.31 -1.30
C PRO A 59 -10.62 -13.85 -2.71
N ALA A 60 -10.60 -12.55 -2.99
CA ALA A 60 -10.13 -12.02 -4.28
C ALA A 60 -8.62 -12.21 -4.43
N CYS A 61 -7.86 -11.91 -3.38
CA CYS A 61 -6.41 -12.13 -3.36
C CYS A 61 -6.05 -13.62 -3.46
N ALA A 62 -6.79 -14.50 -2.77
CA ALA A 62 -6.61 -15.94 -2.86
C ALA A 62 -6.94 -16.46 -4.27
N ALA A 63 -8.00 -15.96 -4.91
CA ALA A 63 -8.32 -16.27 -6.29
C ALA A 63 -7.22 -15.77 -7.26
N ALA A 64 -6.65 -14.59 -7.01
CA ALA A 64 -5.57 -14.04 -7.81
C ALA A 64 -4.29 -14.88 -7.69
N LEU A 65 -3.94 -15.30 -6.47
CA LEU A 65 -2.85 -16.24 -6.21
C LEU A 65 -3.08 -17.58 -6.94
N ALA A 66 -4.30 -18.11 -6.90
CA ALA A 66 -4.62 -19.37 -7.55
C ALA A 66 -4.50 -19.31 -9.08
N GLN A 67 -4.84 -18.17 -9.69
CA GLN A 67 -4.79 -17.97 -11.13
C GLN A 67 -3.37 -17.63 -11.64
N SER A 68 -2.70 -16.65 -11.02
CA SER A 68 -1.44 -16.07 -11.53
C SER A 68 -0.21 -16.46 -10.71
N GLY A 69 -0.36 -17.29 -9.68
CA GLY A 69 0.72 -17.73 -8.81
C GLY A 69 1.21 -16.67 -7.83
N ALA A 70 2.24 -17.01 -7.04
CA ALA A 70 2.79 -16.14 -6.00
C ALA A 70 3.78 -15.09 -6.53
N THR A 71 4.40 -15.33 -7.69
CA THR A 71 5.41 -14.43 -8.28
C THR A 71 4.95 -12.98 -8.40
N PRO A 72 3.72 -12.68 -8.87
CA PRO A 72 3.19 -11.31 -8.88
C PRO A 72 3.17 -10.64 -7.51
N LEU A 73 2.94 -11.39 -6.42
CA LEU A 73 2.89 -10.85 -5.07
C LEU A 73 4.28 -10.65 -4.48
N TYR A 74 5.27 -11.47 -4.83
CA TYR A 74 6.67 -11.17 -4.51
C TYR A 74 7.22 -9.97 -5.30
N ASN A 75 6.60 -9.66 -6.44
CA ASN A 75 6.96 -8.55 -7.33
C ASN A 75 5.80 -7.56 -7.44
N TRP A 76 5.10 -7.28 -6.33
CA TRP A 76 3.87 -6.49 -6.29
C TRP A 76 4.02 -5.08 -6.89
N PHE A 77 5.25 -4.58 -6.95
CA PHE A 77 5.69 -3.30 -7.50
C PHE A 77 5.98 -3.31 -9.03
N ALA A 78 5.88 -4.46 -9.71
CA ALA A 78 6.38 -4.66 -11.07
C ALA A 78 5.29 -4.74 -12.15
N VAL A 79 4.14 -4.09 -11.94
CA VAL A 79 3.06 -4.00 -12.93
C VAL A 79 3.47 -3.00 -14.02
N LEU A 80 4.28 -3.46 -14.98
CA LEU A 80 5.01 -2.60 -15.90
C LEU A 80 4.88 -2.98 -17.37
N ARG A 81 5.14 -1.99 -18.24
CA ARG A 81 5.37 -2.17 -19.67
C ARG A 81 6.61 -1.39 -20.09
N SER A 82 7.67 -2.09 -20.49
CA SER A 82 8.91 -1.46 -20.95
C SER A 82 8.74 -0.67 -22.24
N ASP A 83 7.68 -0.95 -23.00
CA ASP A 83 7.31 -0.25 -24.23
C ASP A 83 6.19 0.78 -24.02
N GLY A 84 5.74 1.10 -22.81
CA GLY A 84 4.55 1.94 -22.63
C GLY A 84 4.61 3.31 -23.32
N ALA A 85 5.73 4.04 -23.23
CA ALA A 85 5.96 5.38 -23.77
C ALA A 85 4.81 6.38 -23.51
N GLY A 86 4.16 6.28 -22.35
CA GLY A 86 3.02 7.13 -21.96
C GLY A 86 1.70 6.80 -22.66
N ARG A 87 1.64 5.75 -23.47
CA ARG A 87 0.42 5.32 -24.20
C ARG A 87 -0.62 4.73 -23.25
N THR A 88 -1.90 4.96 -23.55
CA THR A 88 -3.03 4.55 -22.72
C THR A 88 -4.06 3.76 -23.54
N SER A 89 -5.18 4.41 -23.89
CA SER A 89 -6.25 3.82 -24.69
C SER A 89 -5.74 3.38 -26.06
N GLY A 90 -6.18 2.21 -26.51
CA GLY A 90 -5.70 1.57 -27.74
C GLY A 90 -4.36 0.83 -27.61
N PHE A 91 -3.57 1.09 -26.55
CA PHE A 91 -2.35 0.34 -26.24
C PHE A 91 -2.58 -0.67 -25.13
N ILE A 92 -3.09 -0.25 -23.98
CA ILE A 92 -3.62 -1.15 -22.95
C ILE A 92 -5.08 -1.41 -23.28
N PRO A 93 -5.49 -2.66 -23.60
CA PRO A 93 -6.89 -2.95 -23.88
C PRO A 93 -7.80 -2.68 -22.67
N ASP A 94 -9.05 -2.32 -22.94
CA ASP A 94 -10.09 -2.30 -21.92
C ASP A 94 -10.18 -3.66 -21.20
N GLY A 95 -10.40 -3.61 -19.89
CA GLY A 95 -10.39 -4.79 -19.01
C GLY A 95 -8.99 -5.27 -18.64
N GLN A 96 -7.91 -4.63 -19.09
CA GLN A 96 -6.53 -5.03 -18.77
C GLN A 96 -5.70 -3.94 -18.07
N LEU A 97 -6.36 -2.87 -17.60
CA LEU A 97 -5.68 -1.72 -17.02
C LEU A 97 -4.88 -2.08 -15.76
N CYS A 98 -5.42 -2.96 -14.91
CA CYS A 98 -4.82 -3.31 -13.63
C CYS A 98 -3.66 -4.31 -13.74
N SER A 99 -3.49 -4.96 -14.89
CA SER A 99 -2.30 -5.77 -15.20
C SER A 99 -1.27 -5.05 -16.05
N GLY A 100 -1.55 -3.82 -16.50
CA GLY A 100 -0.72 -3.14 -17.51
C GLY A 100 -0.77 -3.82 -18.89
N GLY A 101 -1.88 -4.47 -19.24
CA GLY A 101 -2.02 -5.24 -20.48
C GLY A 101 -1.28 -6.59 -20.47
N THR A 102 -1.14 -7.20 -21.64
CA THR A 102 -0.32 -8.41 -21.86
C THR A 102 1.06 -8.02 -22.35
N SER A 103 2.15 -8.59 -21.80
CA SER A 103 3.60 -8.37 -22.13
C SER A 103 4.43 -7.72 -21.01
N GLY A 104 3.92 -7.64 -19.79
CA GLY A 104 4.76 -7.40 -18.61
C GLY A 104 5.64 -8.62 -18.27
N PRO A 105 6.67 -8.46 -17.43
CA PRO A 105 7.59 -9.55 -17.05
C PRO A 105 6.95 -10.64 -16.18
N TYR A 106 5.80 -10.34 -15.55
CA TYR A 106 5.05 -11.26 -14.70
C TYR A 106 3.58 -11.29 -15.10
N ASP A 107 2.89 -12.38 -14.77
CA ASP A 107 1.46 -12.52 -15.01
C ASP A 107 0.65 -11.77 -13.96
N PHE A 108 0.18 -10.56 -14.27
CA PHE A 108 -0.77 -9.82 -13.42
C PHE A 108 -2.23 -9.96 -13.89
N THR A 109 -2.55 -10.90 -14.79
CA THR A 109 -3.87 -10.96 -15.42
C THR A 109 -5.02 -11.16 -14.42
N ALA A 110 -4.78 -11.91 -13.34
CA ALA A 110 -5.79 -12.13 -12.30
C ALA A 110 -6.21 -10.85 -11.56
N TYR A 111 -5.36 -9.82 -11.54
CA TYR A 111 -5.68 -8.54 -10.90
C TYR A 111 -6.65 -7.68 -11.71
N ASN A 112 -7.01 -8.11 -12.93
CA ASN A 112 -8.11 -7.51 -13.69
C ASN A 112 -9.49 -8.09 -13.32
N ALA A 113 -9.56 -9.11 -12.46
CA ALA A 113 -10.82 -9.79 -12.18
C ALA A 113 -11.89 -8.83 -11.64
N VAL A 114 -13.09 -8.98 -12.19
CA VAL A 114 -14.28 -8.23 -11.79
C VAL A 114 -14.86 -8.88 -10.55
N ARG A 115 -14.59 -8.30 -9.39
CA ARG A 115 -15.04 -8.79 -8.09
C ARG A 115 -15.35 -7.63 -7.16
N SER A 116 -16.29 -7.84 -6.24
CA SER A 116 -16.67 -6.87 -5.20
C SER A 116 -15.90 -7.05 -3.89
N ASP A 117 -15.11 -8.10 -3.75
CA ASP A 117 -14.45 -8.48 -2.50
C ASP A 117 -12.93 -8.23 -2.49
N TRP A 118 -12.42 -7.43 -3.44
CA TRP A 118 -11.05 -6.90 -3.35
C TRP A 118 -10.86 -6.08 -2.07
N PRO A 119 -9.67 -6.11 -1.45
CA PRO A 119 -9.33 -5.17 -0.39
C PRO A 119 -9.46 -3.74 -0.90
N LEU A 120 -9.99 -2.84 -0.08
CA LEU A 120 -10.26 -1.47 -0.51
C LEU A 120 -9.97 -0.43 0.57
N THR A 121 -9.74 0.81 0.13
CA THR A 121 -9.52 1.97 1.03
C THR A 121 -10.78 2.83 1.13
N HIS A 122 -11.19 3.16 2.35
CA HIS A 122 -12.33 4.04 2.66
C HIS A 122 -11.90 5.50 2.61
N LEU A 123 -12.60 6.33 1.86
CA LEU A 123 -12.23 7.71 1.56
C LEU A 123 -13.42 8.67 1.68
N THR A 124 -13.10 9.95 1.85
CA THR A 124 -14.08 11.05 1.88
C THR A 124 -13.98 11.83 0.58
N SER A 125 -15.10 11.98 -0.13
CA SER A 125 -15.14 12.76 -1.37
C SER A 125 -14.79 14.24 -1.09
N GLY A 126 -13.99 14.86 -1.96
CA GLY A 126 -13.53 16.24 -1.76
C GLY A 126 -12.42 16.42 -0.73
N ALA A 127 -12.04 15.37 0.02
CA ALA A 127 -11.00 15.46 1.03
C ALA A 127 -9.60 15.54 0.41
N ASN A 128 -8.68 16.16 1.15
CA ASN A 128 -7.26 16.10 0.84
C ASN A 128 -6.67 14.80 1.39
N ILE A 129 -5.92 14.09 0.55
CA ILE A 129 -5.15 12.93 0.94
C ILE A 129 -3.71 13.07 0.48
N GLN A 130 -2.79 12.34 1.14
CA GLN A 130 -1.42 12.20 0.66
C GLN A 130 -1.29 10.86 -0.05
N ILE A 131 -1.13 10.87 -1.38
CA ILE A 131 -0.81 9.65 -2.12
C ILE A 131 0.59 9.18 -1.69
N ARG A 132 0.73 7.87 -1.50
CA ARG A 132 2.02 7.21 -1.30
C ARG A 132 2.19 6.16 -2.39
N HIS A 133 3.24 6.28 -3.18
CA HIS A 133 3.53 5.37 -4.30
C HIS A 133 4.92 4.78 -4.12
N SER A 134 5.04 3.46 -4.15
CA SER A 134 6.31 2.78 -3.86
C SER A 134 7.43 3.30 -4.75
N ASN A 135 8.61 3.51 -4.16
CA ASN A 135 9.85 3.85 -4.86
C ASN A 135 10.82 2.66 -4.84
N TRP A 136 10.31 1.42 -4.92
CA TRP A 136 11.10 0.18 -4.84
C TRP A 136 12.37 0.26 -5.71
N ALA A 137 12.23 0.78 -6.93
CA ALA A 137 13.34 1.36 -7.67
C ALA A 137 12.93 2.76 -8.14
N ALA A 138 13.63 3.78 -7.66
CA ALA A 138 13.31 5.18 -7.91
C ALA A 138 13.80 5.64 -9.29
N HIS A 139 12.93 6.32 -10.04
CA HIS A 139 13.22 6.92 -11.36
C HIS A 139 12.49 8.27 -11.53
N PRO A 140 12.97 9.17 -12.40
CA PRO A 140 12.26 10.41 -12.69
C PRO A 140 11.04 10.14 -13.59
N GLY A 141 10.00 10.97 -13.44
CA GLY A 141 8.79 10.82 -14.24
C GLY A 141 7.59 11.59 -13.72
N SER A 142 6.46 11.37 -14.38
CA SER A 142 5.16 11.92 -14.03
C SER A 142 4.19 10.83 -13.61
N PHE A 143 3.46 11.05 -12.52
CA PHE A 143 2.39 10.19 -12.02
C PHE A 143 1.07 10.85 -12.41
N VAL A 144 0.37 10.30 -13.41
CA VAL A 144 -0.96 10.77 -13.79
C VAL A 144 -2.00 9.91 -13.09
N TYR A 145 -2.92 10.54 -12.38
CA TYR A 145 -3.92 9.85 -11.57
C TYR A 145 -5.34 10.12 -12.05
N TYR A 146 -6.12 9.05 -12.01
CA TYR A 146 -7.47 8.97 -12.53
C TYR A 146 -8.37 8.33 -11.48
N VAL A 147 -9.65 8.67 -11.54
CA VAL A 147 -10.70 7.98 -10.79
C VAL A 147 -11.80 7.57 -11.76
N THR A 148 -12.48 6.47 -11.47
CA THR A 148 -13.71 6.13 -12.21
C THR A 148 -14.78 7.23 -12.09
N LYS A 149 -15.52 7.47 -13.18
CA LYS A 149 -16.62 8.43 -13.27
C LYS A 149 -17.82 7.99 -12.42
N ASN A 150 -18.68 8.93 -12.07
CA ASN A 150 -19.95 8.60 -11.42
C ASN A 150 -20.82 7.75 -12.35
N GLY A 151 -21.49 6.74 -11.80
CA GLY A 151 -22.26 5.76 -12.58
C GLY A 151 -21.43 4.66 -13.24
N TRP A 152 -20.11 4.58 -12.97
CA TRP A 152 -19.30 3.43 -13.35
C TRP A 152 -19.85 2.14 -12.72
N ASN A 153 -19.83 1.04 -13.49
CA ASN A 153 -20.29 -0.26 -13.03
C ASN A 153 -19.11 -1.09 -12.46
N PRO A 154 -19.02 -1.29 -11.14
CA PRO A 154 -17.95 -2.10 -10.53
C PRO A 154 -18.05 -3.59 -10.86
N ASN A 155 -19.18 -4.05 -11.41
CA ASN A 155 -19.41 -5.43 -11.84
C ASN A 155 -19.12 -5.64 -13.33
N ALA A 156 -18.35 -4.75 -13.96
CA ALA A 156 -17.87 -4.88 -15.33
C ALA A 156 -16.35 -4.66 -15.41
N PRO A 157 -15.67 -5.18 -16.46
CA PRO A 157 -14.26 -4.89 -16.68
C PRO A 157 -14.02 -3.38 -16.81
N LEU A 158 -13.00 -2.86 -16.10
CA LEU A 158 -12.62 -1.46 -16.13
C LEU A 158 -12.17 -1.04 -17.53
N LYS A 159 -12.68 0.08 -18.04
CA LYS A 159 -12.34 0.63 -19.36
C LYS A 159 -11.68 1.99 -19.24
N TRP A 160 -10.92 2.39 -20.25
CA TRP A 160 -10.40 3.76 -20.32
C TRP A 160 -11.50 4.81 -20.35
N SER A 161 -12.65 4.50 -20.96
CA SER A 161 -13.81 5.39 -20.99
C SER A 161 -14.41 5.65 -19.61
N ASP A 162 -14.17 4.75 -18.65
CA ASP A 162 -14.69 4.84 -17.28
C ASP A 162 -13.89 5.82 -16.43
N LEU A 163 -12.66 6.16 -16.85
CA LEU A 163 -11.74 6.99 -16.07
C LEU A 163 -11.86 8.48 -16.42
N GLU A 164 -11.68 9.32 -15.40
CA GLU A 164 -11.42 10.75 -15.53
C GLU A 164 -10.15 11.12 -14.75
N SER A 165 -9.29 11.95 -15.33
CA SER A 165 -8.09 12.42 -14.64
C SER A 165 -8.47 13.49 -13.62
N PHE A 166 -7.84 13.44 -12.45
CA PHE A 166 -7.99 14.48 -11.42
C PHE A 166 -6.65 15.14 -11.06
N GLY A 167 -5.62 14.93 -11.88
CA GLY A 167 -4.34 15.63 -11.79
C GLY A 167 -3.12 14.78 -12.14
N SER A 168 -1.95 15.35 -11.89
CA SER A 168 -0.66 14.69 -12.01
C SER A 168 0.35 15.21 -10.99
N ALA A 169 1.43 14.46 -10.76
CA ALA A 169 2.59 14.89 -9.97
C ALA A 169 3.87 14.57 -10.74
N ALA A 170 4.73 15.56 -10.97
CA ALA A 170 6.01 15.38 -11.65
C ALA A 170 7.14 15.35 -10.62
N ASN A 171 7.96 14.30 -10.64
CA ASN A 171 9.09 14.10 -9.73
C ASN A 171 8.77 14.43 -8.26
N PRO A 172 7.73 13.83 -7.65
CA PRO A 172 7.38 14.07 -6.26
C PRO A 172 8.55 13.74 -5.31
N PRO A 173 8.59 14.36 -4.12
CA PRO A 173 9.58 14.01 -3.10
C PRO A 173 9.41 12.56 -2.64
N GLN A 174 10.47 12.03 -2.01
CA GLN A 174 10.53 10.66 -1.51
C GLN A 174 10.69 10.63 0.02
N SER A 175 10.16 9.59 0.64
CA SER A 175 10.39 9.21 2.02
C SER A 175 11.16 7.89 2.04
N GLY A 176 12.37 7.90 2.60
CA GLY A 176 13.29 6.76 2.60
C GLY A 176 14.04 6.55 1.28
N GLY A 177 14.85 5.48 1.23
CA GLY A 177 15.66 5.09 0.07
C GLY A 177 14.94 4.13 -0.87
N VAL A 178 15.65 3.58 -1.85
CA VAL A 178 15.11 2.52 -2.74
C VAL A 178 14.89 1.21 -1.98
N GLY A 179 13.93 0.40 -2.44
CA GLY A 179 13.53 -0.87 -1.83
C GLY A 179 12.67 -0.71 -0.57
N GLY A 180 12.21 -1.84 -0.04
CA GLY A 180 11.37 -1.88 1.17
C GLY A 180 10.00 -1.22 0.98
N LEU A 181 9.48 -0.61 2.06
CA LEU A 181 8.19 0.09 2.08
C LEU A 181 8.34 1.62 2.00
N ASN A 182 9.39 2.09 1.35
CA ASN A 182 9.63 3.49 1.07
C ASN A 182 8.76 3.97 -0.12
N TYR A 183 8.60 5.27 -0.28
CA TYR A 183 7.64 5.81 -1.25
C TYR A 183 7.91 7.25 -1.69
N TYR A 184 7.44 7.57 -2.89
CA TYR A 184 7.09 8.91 -3.30
C TYR A 184 5.81 9.38 -2.59
N TYR A 185 5.70 10.68 -2.32
CA TYR A 185 4.48 11.26 -1.76
C TYR A 185 4.10 12.61 -2.35
N TRP A 186 2.80 12.86 -2.44
CA TRP A 186 2.23 14.17 -2.80
C TRP A 186 0.82 14.31 -2.27
N ASN A 187 0.41 15.55 -1.98
CA ASN A 187 -0.96 15.85 -1.57
C ASN A 187 -1.85 16.02 -2.80
N VAL A 188 -3.07 15.52 -2.73
CA VAL A 188 -4.09 15.69 -3.76
C VAL A 188 -5.46 15.89 -3.12
N GLN A 189 -6.29 16.74 -3.73
CA GLN A 189 -7.70 16.81 -3.40
C GLN A 189 -8.46 15.78 -4.22
N LEU A 190 -9.17 14.87 -3.54
CA LEU A 190 -10.05 13.91 -4.20
C LEU A 190 -11.21 14.65 -4.87
N PRO A 191 -11.70 14.20 -6.04
CA PRO A 191 -12.87 14.79 -6.66
C PRO A 191 -14.08 14.80 -5.71
N SER A 192 -14.80 15.92 -5.69
CA SER A 192 -16.07 16.05 -4.97
C SER A 192 -17.20 15.32 -5.70
N GLY A 193 -18.27 14.99 -4.98
CA GLY A 193 -19.46 14.33 -5.55
C GLY A 193 -19.26 12.86 -5.92
N LYS A 194 -18.23 12.20 -5.36
CA LYS A 194 -18.01 10.74 -5.47
C LYS A 194 -18.76 10.03 -4.34
N THR A 195 -19.37 8.89 -4.63
CA THR A 195 -20.11 8.08 -3.64
C THR A 195 -19.96 6.61 -3.95
N GLY A 196 -19.83 5.77 -2.93
CA GLY A 196 -19.75 4.32 -3.11
C GLY A 196 -18.44 3.88 -3.76
N ARG A 197 -18.45 2.69 -4.39
CA ARG A 197 -17.24 2.04 -4.90
C ARG A 197 -16.71 2.73 -6.16
N HIS A 198 -15.41 2.92 -6.17
CA HIS A 198 -14.67 3.50 -7.28
C HIS A 198 -13.29 2.84 -7.39
N MET A 199 -12.65 3.01 -8.53
CA MET A 199 -11.23 2.70 -8.73
C MET A 199 -10.43 3.99 -8.85
N ILE A 200 -9.32 4.09 -8.13
CA ILE A 200 -8.25 5.05 -8.41
C ILE A 200 -7.18 4.34 -9.24
N TYR A 201 -6.79 4.95 -10.35
CA TYR A 201 -5.78 4.42 -11.26
C TYR A 201 -4.62 5.39 -11.37
N ILE A 202 -3.40 4.92 -11.14
CA ILE A 202 -2.17 5.72 -11.29
C ILE A 202 -1.31 5.13 -12.40
N HIS A 203 -0.94 5.99 -13.34
CA HIS A 203 -0.03 5.70 -14.45
C HIS A 203 1.27 6.48 -14.23
N TRP A 204 2.34 5.76 -13.91
CA TRP A 204 3.68 6.34 -13.80
C TRP A 204 4.38 6.30 -15.16
N ILE A 205 4.77 7.47 -15.63
CA ILE A 205 5.44 7.70 -16.91
C ILE A 205 6.86 8.17 -16.65
N ARG A 206 7.82 7.27 -16.87
CA ARG A 206 9.24 7.62 -16.78
C ARG A 206 9.60 8.66 -17.82
N SER A 207 10.49 9.57 -17.43
CA SER A 207 11.03 10.57 -18.36
C SER A 207 12.38 10.16 -18.96
N ASP A 208 12.97 9.08 -18.48
CA ASP A 208 14.29 8.57 -18.85
C ASP A 208 14.22 7.20 -19.59
N SER A 209 13.02 6.69 -19.84
CA SER A 209 12.76 5.40 -20.51
C SER A 209 11.35 5.38 -21.10
N ASN A 210 11.09 4.44 -22.02
CA ASN A 210 9.74 4.12 -22.48
C ASN A 210 8.96 3.27 -21.45
N GLU A 211 9.58 2.87 -20.35
CA GLU A 211 8.93 2.02 -19.36
C GLU A 211 7.90 2.79 -18.51
N ASN A 212 6.72 2.16 -18.34
CA ASN A 212 5.59 2.69 -17.57
C ASN A 212 5.13 1.70 -16.50
N PHE A 213 4.49 2.20 -15.45
CA PHE A 213 3.87 1.40 -14.38
C PHE A 213 2.40 1.76 -14.21
N TYR A 214 1.63 0.75 -13.83
CA TYR A 214 0.17 0.84 -13.75
C TYR A 214 -0.30 0.34 -12.40
N SER A 215 -1.18 1.09 -11.76
CA SER A 215 -1.63 0.78 -10.40
C SER A 215 -3.12 1.00 -10.27
N CYS A 216 -3.86 -0.03 -9.86
CA CYS A 216 -5.28 0.01 -9.55
C CYS A 216 -5.48 -0.11 -8.03
N SER A 217 -6.18 0.84 -7.44
CA SER A 217 -6.57 0.85 -6.02
C SER A 217 -8.08 0.90 -5.90
N ASP A 218 -8.68 -0.16 -5.37
CA ASP A 218 -10.11 -0.19 -5.05
C ASP A 218 -10.37 0.74 -3.85
N VAL A 219 -11.37 1.61 -3.99
CA VAL A 219 -11.76 2.57 -2.95
C VAL A 219 -13.26 2.62 -2.79
N VAL A 220 -13.71 3.11 -1.63
CA VAL A 220 -15.11 3.46 -1.40
C VAL A 220 -15.20 4.88 -0.85
N PHE A 221 -16.09 5.68 -1.42
CA PHE A 221 -16.39 7.03 -0.95
C PHE A 221 -17.61 7.00 -0.02
N ASP A 222 -17.36 6.76 1.26
CA ASP A 222 -18.37 6.57 2.32
C ASP A 222 -18.12 7.45 3.56
N GLY A 223 -17.15 8.37 3.48
CA GLY A 223 -16.77 9.23 4.60
C GLY A 223 -15.58 8.70 5.42
N GLY A 224 -14.93 7.63 4.95
CA GLY A 224 -13.67 7.16 5.53
C GLY A 224 -12.50 8.12 5.34
N ASN A 225 -11.41 7.86 6.06
CA ASN A 225 -10.22 8.69 6.14
C ASN A 225 -8.93 7.89 5.86
N GLY A 226 -9.05 6.83 5.08
CA GLY A 226 -7.94 5.97 4.67
C GLY A 226 -7.92 4.59 5.35
N GLU A 227 -9.01 4.20 6.01
CA GLU A 227 -9.16 2.85 6.55
C GLU A 227 -9.10 1.82 5.43
N VAL A 228 -8.51 0.65 5.70
CA VAL A 228 -8.45 -0.45 4.73
C VAL A 228 -9.29 -1.62 5.26
N THR A 229 -10.15 -2.17 4.41
CA THR A 229 -10.93 -3.38 4.68
C THR A 229 -10.57 -4.50 3.72
N GLY A 230 -10.90 -5.74 4.10
CA GLY A 230 -10.56 -6.93 3.31
C GLY A 230 -9.09 -7.37 3.40
N VAL A 231 -8.33 -6.93 4.41
CA VAL A 231 -6.97 -7.40 4.72
C VAL A 231 -6.95 -8.04 6.11
N GLY A 232 -6.30 -9.20 6.26
CA GLY A 232 -6.06 -9.88 7.53
C GLY A 232 -7.14 -10.90 7.94
N PRO A 233 -6.90 -11.67 9.02
CA PRO A 233 -7.84 -12.67 9.50
C PRO A 233 -9.10 -11.99 10.05
N GLY A 234 -10.23 -12.23 9.39
CA GLY A 234 -11.52 -11.59 9.69
C GLY A 234 -11.84 -10.35 8.87
N GLY A 235 -11.10 -10.10 7.77
CA GLY A 235 -11.41 -9.04 6.82
C GLY A 235 -12.85 -9.12 6.33
N SER A 236 -13.74 -8.30 6.89
CA SER A 236 -15.12 -8.19 6.43
C SER A 236 -15.08 -7.73 4.98
N THR A 237 -15.55 -8.59 4.07
CA THR A 237 -15.91 -8.19 2.71
C THR A 237 -16.98 -7.11 2.82
N PRO A 238 -16.79 -5.88 2.33
CA PRO A 238 -17.88 -4.92 2.30
C PRO A 238 -18.95 -5.42 1.33
N ASP A 239 -20.18 -5.58 1.82
CA ASP A 239 -21.37 -5.87 1.00
C ASP A 239 -21.44 -4.84 -0.16
N PRO A 240 -21.76 -5.22 -1.41
CA PRO A 240 -21.73 -4.28 -2.52
C PRO A 240 -23.05 -3.50 -2.62
N ASP A 241 -23.40 -2.71 -1.60
CA ASP A 241 -24.25 -1.51 -1.73
C ASP A 241 -24.38 -0.74 -0.39
N PRO A 242 -24.15 0.58 -0.32
CA PRO A 242 -24.62 1.38 0.80
C PRO A 242 -25.82 2.26 0.38
N ASP A 243 -27.03 1.84 0.75
CA ASP A 243 -28.12 2.80 0.99
C ASP A 243 -27.76 3.59 2.27
N PRO A 244 -27.84 4.94 2.32
CA PRO A 244 -27.25 5.72 3.39
C PRO A 244 -28.17 5.68 4.61
N THR A 245 -28.01 4.63 5.42
CA THR A 245 -28.53 4.61 6.78
C THR A 245 -27.40 4.97 7.73
N VAL A 246 -27.43 6.20 8.23
CA VAL A 246 -26.60 6.67 9.35
C VAL A 246 -26.81 5.70 10.51
N THR A 247 -25.85 4.81 10.75
CA THR A 247 -25.90 3.82 11.82
C THR A 247 -24.79 4.14 12.83
N PRO A 248 -25.10 4.19 14.14
CA PRO A 248 -24.23 4.76 15.17
C PRO A 248 -22.95 3.94 15.43
N THR A 249 -21.97 4.63 16.00
CA THR A 249 -20.70 4.17 16.60
C THR A 249 -20.78 2.73 17.17
N PRO A 250 -19.79 1.86 16.92
CA PRO A 250 -19.86 0.46 17.33
C PRO A 250 -20.02 0.31 18.85
N THR A 251 -21.13 -0.30 19.25
CA THR A 251 -21.48 -0.67 20.63
C THR A 251 -20.71 -1.92 21.08
N GLY A 252 -19.39 -1.83 21.14
CA GLY A 252 -18.54 -2.81 21.83
C GLY A 252 -18.42 -2.49 23.32
N ALA A 253 -18.23 -3.51 24.16
CA ALA A 253 -17.90 -3.33 25.58
C ALA A 253 -16.47 -2.78 25.81
N CYS A 254 -15.68 -2.61 24.74
CA CYS A 254 -14.35 -2.00 24.78
C CYS A 254 -14.29 -0.78 23.87
N ALA A 255 -13.78 0.33 24.39
CA ALA A 255 -13.45 1.54 23.63
C ALA A 255 -11.96 1.86 23.76
N ALA A 256 -11.37 2.48 22.74
CA ALA A 256 -9.99 2.97 22.79
C ALA A 256 -9.88 4.39 22.24
N THR A 257 -9.03 5.20 22.87
CA THR A 257 -8.75 6.58 22.43
C THR A 257 -7.24 6.79 22.36
N PHE A 258 -6.79 7.52 21.34
CA PHE A 258 -5.37 7.79 21.10
C PHE A 258 -5.04 9.24 21.39
N ARG A 259 -3.85 9.44 21.94
CA ARG A 259 -3.23 10.74 22.16
C ARG A 259 -1.79 10.67 21.66
N ALA A 260 -1.44 11.53 20.71
CA ALA A 260 -0.04 11.80 20.42
C ALA A 260 0.51 12.79 21.45
N ILE A 261 1.70 12.50 21.94
CA ILE A 261 2.50 13.33 22.82
C ILE A 261 3.71 13.75 22.00
N ASP A 262 3.72 15.02 21.58
CA ASP A 262 4.90 15.65 21.01
C ASP A 262 5.84 16.01 22.16
N ASN A 263 6.96 15.30 22.25
CA ASN A 263 8.01 15.54 23.24
C ASN A 263 9.11 16.48 22.70
N ASN A 264 8.82 17.23 21.63
CA ASN A 264 9.74 18.10 20.89
C ASN A 264 10.97 17.35 20.34
N TRP A 265 10.83 16.06 20.03
CA TRP A 265 11.86 15.29 19.34
C TRP A 265 11.61 15.32 17.83
N PRO A 266 12.41 16.04 17.01
CA PRO A 266 12.13 16.18 15.59
C PRO A 266 12.10 14.84 14.88
N GLY A 267 10.98 14.53 14.21
CA GLY A 267 10.80 13.28 13.49
C GLY A 267 10.35 12.10 14.35
N HIS A 268 9.98 12.33 15.61
CA HIS A 268 9.46 11.30 16.51
C HIS A 268 8.25 11.83 17.28
N PHE A 269 7.43 10.92 17.80
CA PHE A 269 6.38 11.22 18.76
C PHE A 269 6.16 10.03 19.70
N GLN A 270 5.52 10.29 20.83
CA GLN A 270 5.05 9.25 21.73
C GLN A 270 3.54 9.04 21.54
N GLY A 271 3.11 7.79 21.33
CA GLY A 271 1.70 7.42 21.30
C GLY A 271 1.24 6.92 22.66
N GLU A 272 0.12 7.43 23.15
CA GLU A 272 -0.57 6.95 24.34
C GLU A 272 -1.99 6.53 23.96
N VAL A 273 -2.38 5.31 24.35
CA VAL A 273 -3.72 4.78 24.10
C VAL A 273 -4.38 4.44 25.43
N THR A 274 -5.58 4.96 25.63
CA THR A 274 -6.45 4.58 26.74
C THR A 274 -7.45 3.55 26.26
N VAL A 275 -7.54 2.43 26.97
CA VAL A 275 -8.52 1.36 26.74
C VAL A 275 -9.52 1.39 27.89
N ARG A 276 -10.82 1.43 27.58
CA ARG A 276 -11.90 1.51 28.56
C ARG A 276 -12.93 0.41 28.36
N ASN A 277 -13.36 -0.20 29.46
CA ASN A 277 -14.54 -1.04 29.48
C ASN A 277 -15.81 -0.19 29.54
N THR A 278 -16.58 -0.18 28.47
CA THR A 278 -17.87 0.51 28.32
C THR A 278 -19.06 -0.44 28.51
N GLY A 279 -18.82 -1.73 28.72
CA GLY A 279 -19.85 -2.73 28.97
C GLY A 279 -20.22 -2.87 30.46
N THR A 280 -21.11 -3.82 30.73
CA THR A 280 -21.63 -4.15 32.07
C THR A 280 -20.94 -5.35 32.73
N GLY A 281 -20.12 -6.10 31.99
CA GLY A 281 -19.31 -7.21 32.49
C GLY A 281 -17.81 -6.90 32.45
N THR A 282 -17.00 -7.65 33.21
CA THR A 282 -15.53 -7.51 33.20
C THR A 282 -14.94 -7.96 31.87
N LEU A 283 -14.05 -7.15 31.27
CA LEU A 283 -13.21 -7.59 30.14
C LEU A 283 -12.13 -8.53 30.64
N ASN A 284 -11.86 -9.62 29.92
CA ASN A 284 -10.78 -10.58 30.24
C ASN A 284 -9.61 -10.52 29.25
N GLY A 285 -9.41 -9.33 28.69
CA GLY A 285 -8.41 -9.03 27.69
C GLY A 285 -8.91 -7.94 26.77
N TRP A 286 -8.00 -7.31 26.06
CA TRP A 286 -8.32 -6.33 25.04
C TRP A 286 -7.30 -6.39 23.91
N THR A 287 -7.76 -6.05 22.72
CA THR A 287 -6.89 -5.82 21.56
C THR A 287 -7.36 -4.56 20.85
N VAL A 288 -6.45 -3.61 20.70
CA VAL A 288 -6.68 -2.35 20.00
C VAL A 288 -6.02 -2.41 18.63
N ARG A 289 -6.69 -1.91 17.59
CA ARG A 289 -6.13 -1.83 16.23
C ARG A 289 -6.33 -0.44 15.65
N TRP A 290 -5.35 0.03 14.88
CA TRP A 290 -5.42 1.30 14.16
C TRP A 290 -4.52 1.28 12.92
N ASN A 291 -4.78 2.22 12.01
CA ASN A 291 -3.96 2.45 10.82
C ASN A 291 -3.24 3.80 10.89
N TYR A 292 -1.95 3.84 10.60
CA TYR A 292 -1.19 5.06 10.39
C TYR A 292 -1.41 5.62 8.98
N THR A 293 -1.77 6.90 8.91
CA THR A 293 -2.06 7.61 7.66
C THR A 293 -0.86 8.37 7.10
N GLY A 294 0.22 8.57 7.87
CA GLY A 294 1.34 9.46 7.52
C GLY A 294 2.72 8.86 7.76
N GLY A 295 3.02 7.71 7.14
CA GLY A 295 4.40 7.19 7.10
C GLY A 295 5.05 6.83 8.44
N GLN A 296 4.28 6.86 9.54
CA GLN A 296 4.81 6.64 10.88
C GLN A 296 5.28 5.21 11.06
N GLY A 297 6.37 5.03 11.82
CA GLY A 297 6.91 3.72 12.19
C GLY A 297 6.97 3.54 13.70
N PHE A 298 6.88 2.30 14.21
CA PHE A 298 7.21 2.06 15.62
C PHE A 298 8.70 2.12 15.86
N GLU A 299 9.07 2.57 17.05
CA GLU A 299 10.45 2.58 17.51
C GLU A 299 10.55 1.98 18.91
N GLY A 300 11.43 1.00 19.07
CA GLY A 300 11.67 0.34 20.35
C GLY A 300 10.51 -0.50 20.85
N SER A 301 10.51 -0.77 22.16
CA SER A 301 9.51 -1.62 22.79
C SER A 301 8.36 -0.78 23.37
N PRO A 302 7.09 -1.17 23.16
CA PRO A 302 5.96 -0.58 23.86
C PRO A 302 6.01 -0.88 25.36
N TRP A 303 5.29 -0.09 26.16
CA TRP A 303 4.99 -0.41 27.55
C TRP A 303 3.52 -0.74 27.74
N ASN A 304 3.21 -1.65 28.67
CA ASN A 304 1.85 -2.08 28.99
C ASN A 304 1.05 -2.70 27.82
N ALA A 305 1.71 -3.08 26.73
CA ALA A 305 1.11 -3.81 25.62
C ALA A 305 2.15 -4.64 24.89
N THR A 306 1.69 -5.64 24.13
CA THR A 306 2.47 -6.24 23.05
C THR A 306 1.96 -5.69 21.72
N LEU A 307 2.84 -5.05 20.95
CA LEU A 307 2.52 -4.58 19.61
C LEU A 307 2.82 -5.68 18.58
N THR A 308 1.92 -5.83 17.61
CA THR A 308 2.09 -6.70 16.44
C THR A 308 1.61 -5.98 15.18
N GLY A 309 2.07 -6.44 14.01
CA GLY A 309 1.83 -5.79 12.72
C GLY A 309 2.96 -4.86 12.28
N GLN A 310 2.77 -4.22 11.13
CA GLN A 310 3.69 -3.25 10.52
C GLN A 310 2.87 -2.10 9.94
N PRO A 311 3.34 -0.84 10.04
CA PRO A 311 2.67 0.29 9.42
C PRO A 311 2.28 0.01 7.95
N PRO A 312 1.07 0.43 7.53
CA PRO A 312 0.16 1.27 8.28
C PRO A 312 -0.63 0.54 9.38
N SER A 313 -0.75 -0.79 9.35
CA SER A 313 -1.67 -1.53 10.24
C SER A 313 -1.01 -2.07 11.50
N VAL A 314 -1.58 -1.71 12.64
CA VAL A 314 -1.02 -2.01 13.96
C VAL A 314 -2.07 -2.64 14.85
N ALA A 315 -1.68 -3.67 15.60
CA ALA A 315 -2.43 -4.18 16.73
C ALA A 315 -1.63 -4.06 18.04
N ALA A 316 -2.33 -3.75 19.13
CA ALA A 316 -1.80 -3.79 20.50
C ALA A 316 -2.67 -4.72 21.34
N LYS A 317 -2.06 -5.72 21.98
CA LYS A 317 -2.74 -6.62 22.93
C LYS A 317 -2.29 -6.33 24.35
N ASN A 318 -3.20 -6.50 25.31
CA ASN A 318 -2.88 -6.41 26.73
C ASN A 318 -1.73 -7.34 27.14
N VAL A 319 -0.98 -6.93 28.15
CA VAL A 319 -0.06 -7.80 28.89
C VAL A 319 -0.80 -8.41 30.09
N ALA A 320 -0.16 -9.34 30.81
CA ALA A 320 -0.82 -10.14 31.84
C ALA A 320 -1.50 -9.31 32.94
N HIS A 321 -0.88 -8.22 33.38
CA HIS A 321 -1.38 -7.43 34.52
C HIS A 321 -2.48 -6.42 34.19
N ASN A 322 -2.74 -6.13 32.91
CA ASN A 322 -3.69 -5.08 32.52
C ASN A 322 -4.79 -5.52 31.56
N GLY A 323 -4.97 -6.84 31.38
CA GLY A 323 -6.03 -7.39 30.54
C GLY A 323 -7.42 -7.33 31.16
N GLN A 324 -7.50 -7.43 32.49
CA GLN A 324 -8.79 -7.45 33.19
C GLN A 324 -9.25 -6.04 33.54
N LEU A 325 -10.43 -5.65 33.04
CA LEU A 325 -11.03 -4.35 33.31
C LEU A 325 -12.47 -4.54 33.79
N ALA A 326 -12.75 -4.18 35.05
CA ALA A 326 -14.11 -4.09 35.57
C ALA A 326 -14.95 -3.08 34.75
N PRO A 327 -16.29 -3.13 34.81
CA PRO A 327 -17.15 -2.12 34.16
C PRO A 327 -16.70 -0.70 34.49
N ASN A 328 -16.61 0.16 33.48
CA ASN A 328 -16.09 1.54 33.55
C ASN A 328 -14.60 1.72 33.89
N ALA A 329 -13.86 0.64 34.19
CA ALA A 329 -12.42 0.72 34.40
C ALA A 329 -11.68 0.99 33.08
N SER A 330 -10.48 1.58 33.20
CA SER A 330 -9.61 1.87 32.07
C SER A 330 -8.16 1.46 32.37
N THR A 331 -7.38 1.20 31.33
CA THR A 331 -5.93 1.07 31.39
C THR A 331 -5.28 1.86 30.25
N THR A 332 -3.98 2.08 30.34
CA THR A 332 -3.21 2.78 29.31
C THR A 332 -2.01 1.94 28.87
N PHE A 333 -1.68 2.06 27.59
CA PHE A 333 -0.41 1.62 27.04
C PHE A 333 0.18 2.71 26.17
N GLY A 334 1.47 2.61 25.88
CA GLY A 334 2.11 3.56 24.98
C GLY A 334 3.34 2.99 24.30
N PHE A 335 3.87 3.78 23.38
CA PHE A 335 4.99 3.44 22.53
C PHE A 335 5.68 4.69 21.99
N ASN A 336 6.91 4.55 21.53
CA ASN A 336 7.58 5.57 20.73
C ASN A 336 7.39 5.24 19.24
N ALA A 337 7.33 6.29 18.42
CA ALA A 337 7.16 6.17 16.99
C ALA A 337 7.95 7.24 16.23
N THR A 338 8.39 6.89 15.02
CA THR A 338 9.00 7.80 14.06
C THR A 338 7.95 8.46 13.18
N GLY A 339 8.27 9.62 12.62
CA GLY A 339 7.39 10.45 11.81
C GLY A 339 6.73 11.59 12.58
N THR A 340 5.91 12.38 11.89
CA THR A 340 5.09 13.42 12.53
C THR A 340 3.90 12.80 13.24
N ALA A 341 3.57 13.32 14.42
CA ALA A 341 2.36 12.96 15.15
C ALA A 341 1.13 13.01 14.22
N PRO A 342 0.31 11.95 14.17
CA PRO A 342 -0.82 11.89 13.24
C PRO A 342 -1.86 12.98 13.58
N SER A 343 -2.22 13.76 12.56
CA SER A 343 -3.28 14.76 12.61
C SER A 343 -4.11 14.66 11.32
N PRO A 344 -5.38 14.19 11.39
CA PRO A 344 -6.09 13.78 12.60
C PRO A 344 -5.48 12.52 13.25
N VAL A 345 -5.75 12.34 14.55
CA VAL A 345 -5.36 11.11 15.26
C VAL A 345 -6.04 9.90 14.62
N PRO A 346 -5.40 8.73 14.59
CA PRO A 346 -5.95 7.55 13.92
C PRO A 346 -7.22 7.08 14.62
N ALA A 347 -8.18 6.57 13.85
CA ALA A 347 -9.33 5.87 14.39
C ALA A 347 -8.89 4.53 14.99
N LEU A 348 -9.37 4.22 16.20
CA LEU A 348 -9.05 2.98 16.91
C LEU A 348 -10.27 2.09 17.01
N THR A 349 -10.05 0.80 16.84
CA THR A 349 -11.02 -0.24 17.20
C THR A 349 -10.52 -0.97 18.44
N CYS A 350 -11.43 -1.34 19.35
CA CYS A 350 -11.10 -2.19 20.49
C CYS A 350 -12.03 -3.39 20.57
N THR A 351 -11.46 -4.58 20.79
CA THR A 351 -12.18 -5.84 20.99
C THR A 351 -11.72 -6.51 22.27
N SER A 352 -12.64 -7.15 23.00
CA SER A 352 -12.32 -8.09 24.08
C SER A 352 -12.46 -9.53 23.57
N PRO A 353 -11.58 -10.48 23.99
CA PRO A 353 -11.66 -11.90 23.60
C PRO A 353 -12.92 -12.61 24.08
#